data_AF-A0A1Y5KG01-F1
#
_entry.id   AF-A0A1Y5KG01-F1
#
_cell.length_a   1.000
_cell.length_b   1.000
_cell.length_c   1.000
_cell.angle_alpha   90.00
_cell.angle_beta   90.00
_cell.angle_gamma   90.00
#
_symmetry.space_group_name_H-M   'P 1'
#
loop_
_entity.id
_entity.type
_entity.pdbx_description
1 polymer ?
#
loop_
_entity_poly.entity_id
_entity_poly.type
_entity_poly.pdbx_seq_one_letter_code
_entity_poly.pdbx_strand_id
1 'polypeptide(L)'
;MKKSIKRTTAALIAGAVFGSLLYAGPAAANPSDGSATVGAAAANPSDGGEAVGAAVAAKSVRKVDRMTDWASNYRYMDFDGMAQRLDDLLFAFAANPEYVPVDQTESYMPIGYWDDTNRNGYGRMFGFPSYIGHVNGSGEGTMTPGGQEAISTLAPLLSGMLAGIDKTDQYGYNLAEMANGFHNTANGENMVLNRTNTSTGQSFWYELYPQLLYIQIYETAKRQYGQDIPSMRNIIVQGAEKWLDALPNFKNSSGKLSFDFTSYNMKTGEPVRNGRWTEPPGGALAYIFY
;
A
#
# COMPACT_ATOMS: atom_id res chain seq x y z
N MET A 1 -5.73 56.78 1.60
CA MET A 1 -4.60 55.96 2.11
C MET A 1 -4.97 54.48 2.00
N LYS A 2 -4.49 53.79 0.96
CA LYS A 2 -4.57 52.33 0.81
C LYS A 2 -3.29 51.72 1.37
N LYS A 3 -3.38 50.86 2.39
CA LYS A 3 -2.24 50.08 2.91
C LYS A 3 -2.32 48.65 2.37
N SER A 4 -1.42 48.35 1.43
CA SER A 4 -1.08 47.00 0.97
C SER A 4 -0.13 46.37 2.00
N ILE A 5 -0.45 45.16 2.47
CA ILE A 5 0.44 44.32 3.29
C ILE A 5 1.06 43.30 2.34
N LYS A 6 2.36 43.44 2.07
CA LYS A 6 3.18 42.45 1.36
C LYS A 6 3.52 41.31 2.32
N ARG A 7 3.17 40.08 1.96
CA ARG A 7 3.67 38.87 2.63
C ARG A 7 5.00 38.50 1.99
N THR A 8 6.08 38.55 2.76
CA THR A 8 7.41 38.11 2.35
C THR A 8 7.54 36.62 2.58
N THR A 9 7.81 35.88 1.51
CA THR A 9 8.09 34.44 1.50
C THR A 9 9.44 34.17 2.15
N ALA A 10 9.47 33.37 3.22
CA ALA A 10 10.69 32.76 3.74
C ALA A 10 10.91 31.43 3.01
N ALA A 11 11.94 31.37 2.18
CA ALA A 11 12.42 30.11 1.60
C ALA A 11 13.31 29.42 2.64
N LEU A 12 12.87 28.27 3.15
CA LEU A 12 13.73 27.37 3.92
C LEU A 12 14.40 26.42 2.92
N ILE A 13 15.72 26.58 2.73
CA ILE A 13 16.56 25.65 1.98
C ILE A 13 16.88 24.49 2.92
N ALA A 14 16.22 23.35 2.73
CA ALA A 14 16.66 22.08 3.30
C ALA A 14 17.55 21.39 2.27
N GLY A 15 18.87 21.40 2.51
CA GLY A 15 19.84 20.68 1.70
C GLY A 15 19.72 19.18 1.94
N ALA A 16 19.26 18.44 0.94
CA ALA A 16 19.41 16.99 0.88
C ALA A 16 20.65 16.67 0.02
N VAL A 17 21.73 16.26 0.68
CA VAL A 17 22.89 15.65 0.02
C VAL A 17 22.56 14.18 -0.19
N PHE A 18 21.99 13.84 -1.35
CA PHE A 18 21.99 12.46 -1.82
C PHE A 18 23.24 12.23 -2.65
N GLY A 19 24.16 11.44 -2.10
CA GLY A 19 25.31 10.93 -2.80
C GLY A 19 24.87 10.08 -3.99
N SER A 20 25.40 10.43 -5.16
CA SER A 20 25.35 9.67 -6.39
C SER A 20 26.00 8.30 -6.20
N LEU A 21 25.20 7.23 -6.14
CA LEU A 21 25.69 5.89 -6.42
C LEU A 21 25.62 5.66 -7.93
N LEU A 22 26.79 5.74 -8.58
CA LEU A 22 27.02 5.17 -9.90
C LEU A 22 26.96 3.64 -9.76
N TYR A 23 25.97 3.04 -10.42
CA TYR A 23 25.87 1.61 -10.63
C TYR A 23 26.95 1.17 -11.63
N ALA A 24 27.99 0.49 -11.16
CA ALA A 24 28.96 -0.22 -11.98
C ALA A 24 28.70 -1.72 -11.85
N GLY A 25 28.17 -2.34 -12.91
CA GLY A 25 27.99 -3.79 -12.99
C GLY A 25 29.33 -4.53 -12.96
N PRO A 26 29.35 -5.83 -12.61
CA PRO A 26 30.59 -6.57 -12.53
C PRO A 26 31.07 -6.97 -13.93
N ALA A 27 32.15 -6.33 -14.39
CA ALA A 27 33.05 -6.90 -15.38
C ALA A 27 34.24 -7.51 -14.64
N ALA A 28 34.19 -8.82 -14.38
CA ALA A 28 35.37 -9.57 -13.95
C ALA A 28 35.97 -10.26 -15.19
N ALA A 29 36.95 -9.59 -15.80
CA ALA A 29 37.91 -10.23 -16.68
C ALA A 29 38.99 -10.90 -15.82
N ASN A 30 39.27 -12.15 -16.15
CA ASN A 30 40.26 -13.02 -15.51
C ASN A 30 41.70 -12.50 -15.78
N PRO A 31 42.63 -12.46 -14.82
CA PRO A 31 44.05 -12.29 -15.14
C PRO A 31 44.82 -13.60 -14.90
N SER A 32 45.27 -14.21 -15.98
CA SER A 32 46.44 -15.07 -16.00
C SER A 32 47.69 -14.25 -16.32
N ASP A 33 48.79 -14.59 -15.65
CA ASP A 33 50.18 -14.34 -15.99
C ASP A 33 50.71 -12.90 -16.01
N GLY A 34 51.79 -12.67 -15.24
CA GLY A 34 52.67 -11.53 -15.47
C GLY A 34 53.43 -11.03 -14.25
N SER A 35 54.56 -11.69 -13.98
CA SER A 35 55.71 -11.16 -13.24
C SER A 35 55.95 -9.67 -13.51
N ALA A 36 55.98 -8.83 -12.46
CA ALA A 36 56.82 -7.64 -12.42
C ALA A 36 57.12 -7.21 -10.98
N THR A 37 58.40 -7.00 -10.74
CA THR A 37 59.09 -6.69 -9.49
C THR A 37 58.80 -5.30 -8.93
N VAL A 38 58.87 -5.27 -7.60
CA VAL A 38 58.86 -4.13 -6.68
C VAL A 38 59.81 -3.01 -7.09
N GLY A 39 59.31 -1.77 -7.13
CA GLY A 39 60.10 -0.54 -7.13
C GLY A 39 59.61 0.38 -6.02
N ALA A 40 60.27 0.33 -4.87
CA ALA A 40 60.07 1.28 -3.78
C ALA A 40 60.67 2.63 -4.18
N ALA A 41 59.85 3.68 -4.23
CA ALA A 41 60.30 5.06 -4.29
C ALA A 41 60.02 5.73 -2.94
N ALA A 42 61.10 6.29 -2.39
CA ALA A 42 61.21 6.83 -1.05
C ALA A 42 60.27 8.01 -0.78
N ALA A 43 59.70 8.03 0.42
CA ALA A 43 59.11 9.23 1.00
C ALA A 43 60.19 10.27 1.29
N ASN A 44 59.87 11.55 1.06
CA ASN A 44 60.57 12.68 1.70
C ASN A 44 59.56 13.40 2.61
N PRO A 45 59.83 13.58 3.92
CA PRO A 45 58.82 13.99 4.89
C PRO A 45 58.91 15.49 5.14
N SER A 46 57.95 16.27 4.65
CA SER A 46 57.73 17.61 5.15
C SER A 46 56.32 18.08 4.80
N ASP A 47 55.33 17.48 5.43
CA ASP A 47 54.06 18.16 5.67
C ASP A 47 53.45 17.56 6.95
N GLY A 48 53.16 18.44 7.91
CA GLY A 48 52.64 18.12 9.23
C GLY A 48 51.19 17.66 9.18
N GLY A 49 50.95 16.48 8.62
CA GLY A 49 49.65 15.83 8.60
C GLY A 49 49.26 15.32 9.98
N GLU A 50 48.08 15.70 10.44
CA GLU A 50 47.39 15.12 11.59
C GLU A 50 47.54 13.60 11.62
N ALA A 51 47.77 13.05 12.82
CA ALA A 51 47.78 11.61 13.03
C ALA A 51 46.44 11.02 12.56
N VAL A 52 46.45 10.38 11.39
CA VAL A 52 45.35 9.59 10.86
C VAL A 52 44.96 8.63 11.97
N GLY A 53 43.74 8.76 12.48
CA GLY A 53 43.24 8.04 13.64
C GLY A 53 43.62 6.56 13.56
N ALA A 54 44.18 6.04 14.65
CA ALA A 54 44.68 4.66 14.72
C ALA A 54 43.64 3.70 14.13
N ALA A 55 44.04 2.96 13.08
CA ALA A 55 43.19 1.96 12.47
C ALA A 55 42.71 0.98 13.56
N VAL A 56 41.41 1.00 13.83
CA VAL A 56 40.81 0.07 14.79
C VAL A 56 41.00 -1.33 14.22
N ALA A 57 41.78 -2.16 14.92
CA ALA A 57 42.02 -3.53 14.51
C ALA A 57 40.68 -4.25 14.32
N ALA A 58 40.41 -4.69 13.09
CA ALA A 58 39.22 -5.44 12.77
C ALA A 58 39.22 -6.74 13.61
N LYS A 59 38.34 -6.80 14.61
CA LYS A 59 38.15 -8.00 15.41
C LYS A 59 37.31 -8.97 14.59
N SER A 60 37.90 -10.10 14.21
CA SER A 60 37.14 -11.14 13.54
C SER A 60 36.15 -11.77 14.52
N VAL A 61 34.96 -12.05 14.02
CA VAL A 61 33.93 -12.78 14.76
C VAL A 61 33.81 -14.13 14.09
N ARG A 62 34.31 -15.19 14.75
CA ARG A 62 34.39 -16.56 14.21
C ARG A 62 33.10 -17.07 13.55
N LYS A 63 31.94 -16.54 13.93
CA LYS A 63 30.63 -16.90 13.36
C LYS A 63 30.33 -16.17 12.04
N VAL A 64 30.76 -14.91 11.91
CA VAL A 64 30.68 -14.12 10.67
C VAL A 64 31.65 -14.68 9.63
N ASP A 65 32.88 -15.04 10.05
CA ASP A 65 33.89 -15.65 9.16
C ASP A 65 33.46 -17.01 8.57
N ARG A 66 32.39 -17.62 9.11
CA ARG A 66 31.80 -18.89 8.64
C ARG A 66 30.52 -18.70 7.83
N MET A 67 30.02 -17.47 7.70
CA MET A 67 28.90 -17.17 6.83
C MET A 67 29.41 -17.21 5.39
N THR A 68 28.78 -18.03 4.54
CA THR A 68 28.95 -17.92 3.09
C THR A 68 28.37 -16.58 2.65
N ASP A 69 29.07 -15.83 1.81
CA ASP A 69 28.61 -14.51 1.34
C ASP A 69 27.19 -14.55 0.75
N TRP A 70 26.82 -15.69 0.12
CA TRP A 70 25.48 -15.95 -0.39
C TRP A 70 25.10 -17.43 -0.25
N ALA A 71 23.80 -17.71 -0.14
CA ALA A 71 23.30 -19.07 -0.29
C ALA A 71 23.47 -19.53 -1.74
N SER A 72 24.04 -20.71 -1.98
CA SER A 72 24.31 -21.25 -3.33
C SER A 72 23.06 -21.50 -4.17
N ASN A 73 21.89 -21.44 -3.55
CA ASN A 73 20.57 -21.61 -4.16
C ASN A 73 19.72 -20.32 -4.15
N TYR A 74 20.30 -19.17 -3.80
CA TYR A 74 19.56 -17.91 -3.84
C TYR A 74 19.13 -17.60 -5.28
N ARG A 75 17.82 -17.40 -5.48
CA ARG A 75 17.23 -16.87 -6.72
C ARG A 75 16.54 -15.56 -6.41
N TYR A 76 16.83 -14.53 -7.18
CA TYR A 76 16.09 -13.27 -7.11
C TYR A 76 14.67 -13.53 -7.60
N MET A 77 13.67 -13.18 -6.78
CA MET A 77 12.27 -13.28 -7.18
C MET A 77 11.91 -12.06 -8.02
N ASP A 78 11.47 -12.30 -9.25
CA ASP A 78 10.92 -11.27 -10.14
C ASP A 78 9.50 -10.89 -9.68
N PHE A 79 9.45 -9.98 -8.69
CA PHE A 79 8.19 -9.49 -8.14
C PHE A 79 7.38 -8.66 -9.15
N ASP A 80 8.05 -7.91 -10.02
CA ASP A 80 7.39 -7.08 -11.04
C ASP A 80 6.66 -7.95 -12.06
N GLY A 81 7.36 -8.90 -12.67
CA GLY A 81 6.73 -9.84 -13.59
C GLY A 81 5.70 -10.74 -12.91
N MET A 82 5.87 -11.07 -11.63
CA MET A 82 4.85 -11.81 -10.87
C MET A 82 3.58 -10.98 -10.65
N ALA A 83 3.71 -9.69 -10.33
CA ALA A 83 2.59 -8.79 -10.17
C ALA A 83 1.82 -8.59 -11.48
N GLN A 84 2.53 -8.42 -12.61
CA GLN A 84 1.92 -8.32 -13.94
C GLN A 84 1.14 -9.59 -14.32
N ARG A 85 1.71 -10.78 -14.08
CA ARG A 85 1.01 -12.05 -14.34
C ARG A 85 -0.21 -12.27 -13.43
N LEU A 86 -0.12 -11.83 -12.17
CA LEU A 86 -1.26 -11.85 -11.26
C LEU A 86 -2.36 -10.91 -11.75
N ASP A 87 -1.98 -9.75 -12.28
CA ASP A 87 -2.90 -8.77 -12.86
C ASP A 87 -3.69 -9.36 -14.02
N ASP A 88 -2.98 -9.94 -15.00
CA ASP A 88 -3.59 -10.59 -16.16
C ASP A 88 -4.62 -11.65 -15.73
N LEU A 89 -4.29 -12.45 -14.71
CA LEU A 89 -5.16 -13.50 -14.19
C LEU A 89 -6.43 -12.92 -13.53
N LEU A 90 -6.26 -11.94 -12.66
CA LEU A 90 -7.36 -11.38 -11.86
C LEU A 90 -8.28 -10.51 -12.71
N PHE A 91 -7.72 -9.68 -13.58
CA PHE A 91 -8.46 -8.68 -14.35
C PHE A 91 -8.90 -9.15 -15.75
N ALA A 92 -8.63 -10.39 -16.14
CA ALA A 92 -9.09 -10.97 -17.42
C ALA A 92 -10.61 -10.85 -17.65
N PHE A 93 -11.42 -10.80 -16.58
CA PHE A 93 -12.87 -10.59 -16.69
C PHE A 93 -13.23 -9.28 -17.39
N ALA A 94 -12.39 -8.24 -17.28
CA ALA A 94 -12.68 -6.92 -17.79
C ALA A 94 -12.71 -6.86 -19.33
N ALA A 95 -12.12 -7.85 -20.01
CA ALA A 95 -12.26 -8.01 -21.46
C ALA A 95 -13.68 -8.42 -21.89
N ASN A 96 -14.53 -8.87 -20.96
CA ASN A 96 -15.92 -9.22 -21.20
C ASN A 96 -16.86 -8.36 -20.32
N PRO A 97 -17.50 -7.31 -20.87
CA PRO A 97 -18.40 -6.42 -20.11
C PRO A 97 -19.67 -7.11 -19.58
N GLU A 98 -20.02 -8.28 -20.11
CA GLU A 98 -21.21 -9.04 -19.74
C GLU A 98 -20.87 -10.24 -18.85
N TYR A 99 -19.62 -10.36 -18.38
CA TYR A 99 -19.24 -11.47 -17.51
C TYR A 99 -20.02 -11.44 -16.19
N VAL A 100 -20.83 -12.48 -16.00
CA VAL A 100 -21.52 -12.80 -14.75
C VAL A 100 -20.77 -13.96 -14.10
N PRO A 101 -20.40 -13.88 -12.81
CA PRO A 101 -19.77 -14.99 -12.13
C PRO A 101 -20.74 -16.19 -12.07
N VAL A 102 -20.24 -17.36 -12.45
CA VAL A 102 -20.99 -18.62 -12.42
C VAL A 102 -20.71 -19.32 -11.10
N ASP A 103 -21.65 -20.08 -10.54
CA ASP A 103 -21.39 -20.95 -9.40
C ASP A 103 -20.29 -21.99 -9.79
N GLN A 104 -19.13 -21.90 -9.15
CA GLN A 104 -17.86 -22.46 -9.65
C GLN A 104 -17.59 -23.88 -9.12
N THR A 105 -18.47 -24.83 -9.41
CA THR A 105 -18.14 -26.25 -9.18
C THR A 105 -17.24 -26.85 -10.28
N GLU A 106 -17.13 -26.19 -11.45
CA GLU A 106 -16.42 -26.74 -12.62
C GLU A 106 -15.25 -25.88 -13.17
N SER A 107 -15.26 -24.55 -12.99
CA SER A 107 -14.14 -23.67 -13.41
C SER A 107 -14.05 -22.41 -12.55
N TYR A 108 -12.83 -22.07 -12.12
CA TYR A 108 -12.55 -20.90 -11.27
C TYR A 108 -12.20 -19.61 -12.05
N MET A 109 -12.41 -19.60 -13.36
CA MET A 109 -11.98 -18.53 -14.25
C MET A 109 -13.15 -17.88 -15.01
N PRO A 110 -13.08 -16.56 -15.26
CA PRO A 110 -12.16 -15.59 -14.67
C PRO A 110 -12.40 -15.39 -13.15
N ILE A 111 -11.37 -14.94 -12.44
CA ILE A 111 -11.42 -14.75 -10.97
C ILE A 111 -12.17 -13.47 -10.60
N GLY A 112 -11.93 -12.38 -11.34
CA GLY A 112 -12.69 -11.16 -11.16
C GLY A 112 -14.08 -11.23 -11.77
N TYR A 113 -14.96 -10.35 -11.28
CA TYR A 113 -16.31 -10.21 -11.79
C TYR A 113 -16.80 -8.77 -11.72
N TRP A 114 -17.73 -8.44 -12.61
CA TRP A 114 -18.47 -7.18 -12.53
C TRP A 114 -19.52 -7.22 -11.42
N ASP A 115 -19.74 -6.09 -10.78
CA ASP A 115 -20.80 -5.88 -9.81
C ASP A 115 -21.65 -4.65 -10.19
N ASP A 116 -22.86 -4.92 -10.66
CA ASP A 116 -23.86 -3.93 -11.04
C ASP A 116 -24.90 -3.64 -9.94
N THR A 117 -24.70 -4.14 -8.72
CA THR A 117 -25.66 -3.90 -7.62
C THR A 117 -25.81 -2.42 -7.27
N ASN A 118 -24.79 -1.60 -7.61
CA ASN A 118 -24.77 -0.15 -7.44
C ASN A 118 -25.23 0.31 -6.03
N ARG A 119 -24.89 -0.48 -5.00
CA ARG A 119 -25.42 -0.27 -3.64
C ARG A 119 -25.10 1.12 -3.07
N ASN A 120 -23.95 1.67 -3.42
CA ASN A 120 -23.47 2.96 -2.91
C ASN A 120 -23.56 4.12 -3.92
N GLY A 121 -24.23 3.91 -5.06
CA GLY A 121 -24.54 4.98 -6.02
C GLY A 121 -23.41 5.39 -6.97
N TYR A 122 -22.35 4.59 -7.12
CA TYR A 122 -21.19 4.86 -7.99
C TYR A 122 -21.25 4.16 -9.36
N GLY A 123 -22.36 3.49 -9.65
CA GLY A 123 -22.53 2.69 -10.86
C GLY A 123 -21.92 1.29 -10.71
N ARG A 124 -21.46 0.74 -11.85
CA ARG A 124 -20.78 -0.55 -11.91
C ARG A 124 -19.46 -0.48 -11.14
N MET A 125 -19.16 -1.54 -10.40
CA MET A 125 -17.85 -1.81 -9.81
C MET A 125 -17.39 -3.22 -10.17
N PHE A 126 -16.35 -3.72 -9.50
CA PHE A 126 -15.86 -5.08 -9.65
C PHE A 126 -15.44 -5.64 -8.30
N GLY A 127 -15.18 -6.94 -8.26
CA GLY A 127 -14.72 -7.62 -7.06
C GLY A 127 -13.94 -8.89 -7.35
N PHE A 128 -13.22 -9.35 -6.33
CA PHE A 128 -12.60 -10.66 -6.28
C PHE A 128 -13.18 -11.48 -5.12
N PRO A 129 -13.27 -12.82 -5.26
CA PRO A 129 -13.57 -13.67 -4.11
C PRO A 129 -12.51 -13.49 -3.01
N SER A 130 -12.95 -13.53 -1.74
CA SER A 130 -12.01 -13.63 -0.61
C SER A 130 -11.23 -14.95 -0.65
N TYR A 131 -11.85 -16.00 -1.17
CA TYR A 131 -11.29 -17.34 -1.28
C TYR A 131 -11.78 -18.00 -2.57
N ILE A 132 -10.85 -18.58 -3.33
CA ILE A 132 -11.19 -19.40 -4.50
C ILE A 132 -11.76 -20.74 -4.01
N GLY A 133 -12.88 -21.18 -4.58
CA GLY A 133 -13.53 -22.43 -4.20
C GLY A 133 -14.34 -22.39 -2.90
N HIS A 134 -14.58 -21.19 -2.33
CA HIS A 134 -15.46 -21.08 -1.18
C HIS A 134 -16.92 -21.24 -1.58
N VAL A 135 -17.61 -22.13 -0.86
CA VAL A 135 -19.05 -22.34 -0.92
C VAL A 135 -19.69 -21.90 0.39
N ASN A 136 -20.88 -21.32 0.31
CA ASN A 136 -21.68 -20.93 1.46
C ASN A 136 -22.33 -22.18 2.13
N GLY A 137 -23.12 -21.95 3.19
CA GLY A 137 -23.82 -23.03 3.91
C GLY A 137 -24.87 -23.78 3.09
N SER A 138 -25.32 -23.24 1.95
CA SER A 138 -26.20 -23.90 0.97
C SER A 138 -25.43 -24.67 -0.11
N GLY A 139 -24.09 -24.63 -0.10
CA GLY A 139 -23.25 -25.29 -1.09
C GLY A 139 -23.05 -24.49 -2.39
N GLU A 140 -23.45 -23.23 -2.42
CA GLU A 140 -23.32 -22.34 -3.58
C GLU A 140 -22.02 -21.53 -3.47
N GLY A 141 -21.33 -21.33 -4.60
CA GLY A 141 -20.13 -20.51 -4.69
C GLY A 141 -20.35 -19.07 -4.22
N THR A 142 -19.36 -18.50 -3.52
CA THR A 142 -19.47 -17.16 -2.93
C THR A 142 -18.99 -16.03 -3.83
N MET A 143 -18.82 -16.29 -5.12
CA MET A 143 -18.52 -15.27 -6.13
C MET A 143 -19.80 -14.57 -6.56
N THR A 144 -20.32 -13.74 -5.68
CA THR A 144 -21.60 -13.06 -5.90
C THR A 144 -21.39 -11.55 -5.92
N PRO A 145 -21.89 -10.83 -6.94
CA PRO A 145 -21.90 -9.37 -6.95
C PRO A 145 -22.46 -8.79 -5.64
N GLY A 146 -21.73 -7.84 -5.06
CA GLY A 146 -22.04 -7.22 -3.78
C GLY A 146 -21.53 -7.98 -2.55
N GLY A 147 -20.83 -9.11 -2.73
CA GLY A 147 -20.21 -9.93 -1.69
C GLY A 147 -18.68 -9.76 -1.56
N GLN A 148 -18.04 -9.04 -2.48
CA GLN A 148 -16.60 -8.79 -2.49
C GLN A 148 -16.09 -8.03 -1.27
N GLU A 149 -14.82 -8.26 -0.95
CA GLU A 149 -14.09 -7.55 0.09
C GLU A 149 -13.10 -6.53 -0.51
N ALA A 150 -12.97 -5.39 0.14
CA ALA A 150 -12.08 -4.32 -0.30
C ALA A 150 -10.63 -4.76 -0.22
N ILE A 151 -10.23 -5.49 0.82
CA ILE A 151 -8.84 -5.95 0.94
C ILE A 151 -8.45 -6.93 -0.17
N SER A 152 -9.37 -7.81 -0.60
CA SER A 152 -9.11 -8.73 -1.70
C SER A 152 -9.15 -8.02 -3.05
N THR A 153 -9.93 -6.94 -3.17
CA THR A 153 -10.15 -6.19 -4.42
C THR A 153 -9.11 -5.08 -4.66
N LEU A 154 -8.86 -4.25 -3.66
CA LEU A 154 -8.02 -3.05 -3.76
C LEU A 154 -6.52 -3.37 -3.70
N ALA A 155 -6.12 -4.43 -2.99
CA ALA A 155 -4.71 -4.82 -2.93
C ALA A 155 -4.12 -5.23 -4.29
N PRO A 156 -4.73 -6.15 -5.07
CA PRO A 156 -4.24 -6.47 -6.40
C PRO A 156 -4.40 -5.31 -7.39
N LEU A 157 -5.43 -4.46 -7.23
CA LEU A 157 -5.56 -3.23 -8.02
C LEU A 157 -4.34 -2.33 -7.84
N LEU A 158 -3.98 -2.04 -6.58
CA LEU A 158 -2.79 -1.27 -6.24
C LEU A 158 -1.50 -1.98 -6.71
N SER A 159 -1.42 -3.31 -6.56
CA SER A 159 -0.26 -4.09 -6.98
C SER A 159 0.00 -3.94 -8.49
N GLY A 160 -1.03 -4.02 -9.33
CA GLY A 160 -0.90 -3.80 -10.77
C GLY A 160 -0.44 -2.38 -11.09
N MET A 161 -0.98 -1.37 -10.40
CA MET A 161 -0.55 0.02 -10.56
C MET A 161 0.93 0.23 -10.21
N LEU A 162 1.41 -0.38 -9.12
CA LEU A 162 2.81 -0.29 -8.73
C LEU A 162 3.74 -1.05 -9.69
N ALA A 163 3.23 -2.06 -10.40
CA ALA A 163 3.93 -2.82 -11.44
C ALA A 163 3.81 -2.22 -12.85
N GLY A 164 3.35 -0.96 -12.96
CA GLY A 164 3.33 -0.20 -14.22
C GLY A 164 2.08 -0.37 -15.07
N ILE A 165 1.01 -1.00 -14.56
CA ILE A 165 -0.26 -1.14 -15.26
C ILE A 165 -1.19 0.01 -14.91
N ASP A 166 -1.56 0.82 -15.91
CA ASP A 166 -2.48 1.94 -15.70
C ASP A 166 -3.91 1.46 -15.46
N LYS A 167 -4.33 1.44 -14.19
CA LYS A 167 -5.68 1.05 -13.77
C LYS A 167 -6.72 2.15 -13.95
N THR A 168 -6.32 3.33 -14.39
CA THR A 168 -7.25 4.40 -14.75
C THR A 168 -7.78 4.24 -16.18
N ASP A 169 -7.13 3.41 -16.99
CA ASP A 169 -7.54 3.05 -18.34
C ASP A 169 -7.08 1.61 -18.68
N GLN A 170 -7.56 0.63 -17.93
CA GLN A 170 -7.34 -0.77 -18.25
C GLN A 170 -8.60 -1.35 -18.89
N TYR A 171 -8.47 -1.90 -20.11
CA TYR A 171 -9.59 -2.39 -20.91
C TYR A 171 -10.67 -1.32 -21.20
N GLY A 172 -10.32 -0.03 -21.18
CA GLY A 172 -11.26 1.08 -21.34
C GLY A 172 -12.05 1.43 -20.08
N TYR A 173 -11.65 0.91 -18.91
CA TYR A 173 -12.27 1.20 -17.63
C TYR A 173 -11.33 1.92 -16.68
N ASN A 174 -11.88 2.90 -15.96
CA ASN A 174 -11.23 3.49 -14.80
C ASN A 174 -11.47 2.63 -13.55
N LEU A 175 -10.77 1.50 -13.47
CA LEU A 175 -10.85 0.56 -12.35
C LEU A 175 -10.45 1.22 -11.02
N ALA A 176 -9.55 2.22 -11.04
CA ALA A 176 -9.23 3.01 -9.87
C ALA A 176 -10.46 3.77 -9.33
N GLU A 177 -11.22 4.47 -10.18
CA GLU A 177 -12.44 5.18 -9.77
C GLU A 177 -13.58 4.23 -9.39
N MET A 178 -13.68 3.05 -10.03
CA MET A 178 -14.67 2.03 -9.66
C MET A 178 -14.49 1.52 -8.22
N ALA A 179 -13.32 1.70 -7.61
CA ALA A 179 -13.10 1.44 -6.18
C ALA A 179 -14.00 2.29 -5.26
N ASN A 180 -14.59 3.39 -5.76
CA ASN A 180 -15.59 4.20 -5.05
C ASN A 180 -16.78 3.36 -4.56
N GLY A 181 -17.06 2.21 -5.17
CA GLY A 181 -18.10 1.28 -4.71
C GLY A 181 -17.92 0.81 -3.25
N PHE A 182 -16.70 0.85 -2.70
CA PHE A 182 -16.43 0.56 -1.28
C PHE A 182 -16.71 1.72 -0.33
N HIS A 183 -16.95 2.94 -0.83
CA HIS A 183 -17.42 4.06 -0.04
C HIS A 183 -18.89 3.84 0.35
N ASN A 184 -19.11 3.38 1.58
CA ASN A 184 -20.43 2.99 2.07
C ASN A 184 -21.28 4.23 2.37
N THR A 185 -22.01 4.70 1.37
CA THR A 185 -22.97 5.82 1.49
C THR A 185 -24.32 5.33 1.97
N ALA A 186 -24.73 4.11 1.57
CA ALA A 186 -26.04 3.54 1.89
C ALA A 186 -26.25 3.25 3.39
N ASN A 187 -25.17 3.04 4.14
CA ASN A 187 -25.23 2.80 5.60
C ASN A 187 -25.26 4.11 6.42
N GLY A 188 -25.14 5.28 5.78
CA GLY A 188 -25.07 6.61 6.39
C GLY A 188 -23.71 7.00 6.98
N GLU A 189 -22.74 6.09 7.03
CA GLU A 189 -21.43 6.36 7.62
C GLU A 189 -20.50 7.11 6.67
N ASN A 190 -20.66 6.94 5.35
CA ASN A 190 -19.81 7.55 4.32
C ASN A 190 -18.33 7.31 4.61
N MET A 191 -17.98 6.02 4.71
CA MET A 191 -16.64 5.51 4.98
C MET A 191 -16.27 4.45 3.93
N VAL A 192 -15.01 4.40 3.50
CA VAL A 192 -14.51 3.25 2.75
C VAL A 192 -14.31 2.08 3.72
N LEU A 193 -15.07 0.99 3.53
CA LEU A 193 -15.08 -0.17 4.43
C LEU A 193 -14.79 -1.46 3.68
N ASN A 194 -14.50 -2.54 4.43
CA ASN A 194 -14.11 -3.80 3.82
C ASN A 194 -15.21 -4.46 2.96
N ARG A 195 -16.49 -4.14 3.13
CA ARG A 195 -17.55 -4.60 2.21
C ARG A 195 -18.45 -3.44 1.85
N THR A 196 -19.18 -3.57 0.74
CA THR A 196 -20.07 -2.54 0.20
C THR A 196 -21.34 -2.30 1.03
N ASN A 197 -21.58 -3.11 2.07
CA ASN A 197 -22.77 -3.07 2.92
C ASN A 197 -22.46 -3.21 4.42
N THR A 198 -21.24 -2.90 4.85
CA THR A 198 -20.84 -3.04 6.26
C THR A 198 -20.99 -1.73 7.02
N SER A 199 -20.75 -1.74 8.33
CA SER A 199 -20.73 -0.56 9.20
C SER A 199 -19.53 -0.71 10.15
N THR A 200 -19.02 0.41 10.63
CA THR A 200 -17.93 0.45 11.62
C THR A 200 -18.35 -0.13 12.98
N GLY A 201 -17.39 -0.36 13.86
CA GLY A 201 -17.60 -0.90 15.20
C GLY A 201 -17.39 -2.42 15.31
N GLN A 202 -16.64 -3.02 14.38
CA GLN A 202 -16.29 -4.44 14.38
C GLN A 202 -14.78 -4.66 14.59
N SER A 203 -13.96 -4.02 13.78
CA SER A 203 -12.49 -4.24 13.77
C SER A 203 -11.81 -3.09 13.06
N PHE A 204 -10.85 -2.45 13.74
CA PHE A 204 -10.04 -1.41 13.13
C PHE A 204 -9.26 -1.91 11.90
N TRP A 205 -8.87 -3.19 11.86
CA TRP A 205 -8.24 -3.78 10.67
C TRP A 205 -9.12 -3.62 9.42
N TYR A 206 -10.39 -4.04 9.50
CA TYR A 206 -11.33 -3.97 8.38
C TYR A 206 -11.91 -2.58 8.14
N GLU A 207 -11.76 -1.67 9.10
CA GLU A 207 -12.25 -0.31 8.99
C GLU A 207 -11.18 0.64 8.46
N LEU A 208 -9.89 0.44 8.79
CA LEU A 208 -8.80 1.34 8.40
C LEU A 208 -8.01 0.84 7.19
N TYR A 209 -7.71 -0.46 7.11
CA TYR A 209 -6.83 -0.97 6.04
C TYR A 209 -7.41 -0.76 4.63
N PRO A 210 -8.73 -0.95 4.38
CA PRO A 210 -9.34 -0.57 3.10
C PRO A 210 -9.16 0.91 2.74
N GLN A 211 -9.23 1.81 3.72
CA GLN A 211 -9.02 3.24 3.50
C GLN A 211 -7.58 3.53 3.08
N LEU A 212 -6.60 2.87 3.71
CA LEU A 212 -5.20 3.00 3.34
C LEU A 212 -4.95 2.56 1.89
N LEU A 213 -5.47 1.40 1.50
CA LEU A 213 -5.36 0.90 0.12
C LEU A 213 -6.00 1.89 -0.86
N TYR A 214 -7.18 2.40 -0.53
CA TYR A 214 -7.91 3.37 -1.34
C TYR A 214 -7.14 4.69 -1.53
N ILE A 215 -6.54 5.23 -0.47
CA ILE A 215 -5.66 6.41 -0.55
C ILE A 215 -4.45 6.14 -1.44
N GLN A 216 -3.80 4.98 -1.28
CA GLN A 216 -2.64 4.60 -2.09
C GLN A 216 -3.00 4.47 -3.58
N ILE A 217 -4.17 3.94 -3.91
CA ILE A 217 -4.67 3.88 -5.29
C ILE A 217 -4.83 5.29 -5.87
N TYR A 218 -5.48 6.21 -5.13
CA TYR A 218 -5.63 7.60 -5.57
C TYR A 218 -4.26 8.29 -5.76
N GLU A 219 -3.38 8.17 -4.78
CA GLU A 219 -2.05 8.80 -4.85
C GLU A 219 -1.21 8.20 -5.99
N THR A 220 -1.32 6.89 -6.26
CA THR A 220 -0.62 6.24 -7.38
C THR A 220 -1.20 6.70 -8.71
N ALA A 221 -2.53 6.75 -8.86
CA ALA A 221 -3.21 7.28 -10.05
C ALA A 221 -2.72 8.70 -10.36
N LYS A 222 -2.65 9.55 -9.34
CA LYS A 222 -2.24 10.95 -9.49
C LYS A 222 -0.75 11.11 -9.78
N ARG A 223 0.11 10.46 -9.00
CA ARG A 223 1.57 10.69 -9.06
C ARG A 223 2.26 9.94 -10.18
N GLN A 224 1.80 8.72 -10.48
CA GLN A 224 2.43 7.85 -11.48
C GLN A 224 1.73 7.96 -12.84
N TYR A 225 0.40 8.07 -12.86
CA TYR A 225 -0.40 8.07 -14.10
C TYR A 225 -0.98 9.45 -14.46
N GLY A 226 -0.73 10.48 -13.63
CA GLY A 226 -1.16 11.86 -13.91
C GLY A 226 -2.67 12.08 -13.81
N GLN A 227 -3.41 11.15 -13.21
CA GLN A 227 -4.88 11.21 -13.11
C GLN A 227 -5.32 11.71 -11.73
N ASP A 228 -5.79 12.97 -11.65
CA ASP A 228 -6.46 13.47 -10.44
C ASP A 228 -7.95 13.15 -10.50
N ILE A 229 -8.38 12.11 -9.77
CA ILE A 229 -9.76 11.62 -9.74
C ILE A 229 -10.53 12.34 -8.61
N PRO A 230 -11.39 13.35 -8.91
CA PRO A 230 -11.94 14.23 -7.88
C PRO A 230 -12.92 13.52 -6.92
N SER A 231 -13.64 12.51 -7.41
CA SER A 231 -14.54 11.68 -6.62
C SER A 231 -13.77 10.99 -5.48
N MET A 232 -12.63 10.37 -5.80
CA MET A 232 -11.77 9.73 -4.81
C MET A 232 -11.18 10.70 -3.80
N ARG A 233 -10.68 11.85 -4.26
CA ARG A 233 -10.15 12.89 -3.38
C ARG A 233 -11.19 13.34 -2.35
N ASN A 234 -12.42 13.56 -2.78
CA ASN A 234 -13.51 13.98 -1.88
C ASN A 234 -13.84 12.91 -0.85
N ILE A 235 -13.85 11.63 -1.25
CA ILE A 235 -14.08 10.49 -0.36
C ILE A 235 -12.97 10.37 0.68
N ILE A 236 -11.71 10.54 0.28
CA ILE A 236 -10.55 10.50 1.18
C ILE A 236 -10.66 11.60 2.24
N VAL A 237 -10.92 12.83 1.81
CA VAL A 237 -11.05 13.98 2.74
C VAL A 237 -12.21 13.75 3.71
N GLN A 238 -13.37 13.30 3.22
CA GLN A 238 -14.52 13.01 4.06
C GLN A 238 -14.23 11.91 5.10
N GLY A 239 -13.51 10.85 4.72
CA GLY A 239 -13.10 9.80 5.64
C GLY A 239 -12.13 10.31 6.71
N ALA A 240 -11.17 11.15 6.32
CA ALA A 240 -10.23 11.77 7.26
C ALA A 240 -10.94 12.71 8.25
N GLU A 241 -11.88 13.53 7.79
CA GLU A 241 -12.70 14.41 8.63
C GLU A 241 -13.51 13.59 9.66
N LYS A 242 -14.10 12.46 9.26
CA LYS A 242 -14.84 11.59 10.17
C LYS A 242 -13.98 10.98 11.27
N TRP A 243 -12.76 10.55 10.93
CA TRP A 243 -11.83 10.07 11.95
C TRP A 243 -11.39 11.19 12.89
N LEU A 244 -11.14 12.39 12.35
CA LEU A 244 -10.81 13.57 13.15
C LEU A 244 -11.92 13.91 14.15
N ASP A 245 -13.18 13.88 13.70
CA ASP A 245 -14.37 14.10 14.53
C ASP A 245 -14.57 13.01 15.60
N ALA A 246 -14.08 11.79 15.35
CA ALA A 246 -14.16 10.68 16.29
C ALA A 246 -13.10 10.74 17.40
N LEU A 247 -11.92 11.32 17.15
CA LEU A 247 -10.80 11.35 18.09
C LEU A 247 -11.14 11.88 19.50
N PRO A 248 -11.98 12.93 19.69
CA PRO A 248 -12.37 13.38 21.02
C PRO A 248 -13.08 12.33 21.88
N ASN A 249 -13.67 11.30 21.26
CA ASN A 249 -14.38 10.21 21.93
C ASN A 249 -13.50 8.98 22.16
N PHE A 250 -12.23 9.01 21.74
CA PHE A 250 -11.28 7.92 21.96
C PHE A 250 -10.84 7.90 23.42
N LYS A 251 -11.73 7.41 24.30
CA LYS A 251 -11.54 7.43 25.75
C LYS A 251 -11.60 6.03 26.34
N ASN A 252 -10.83 5.82 27.40
CA ASN A 252 -10.99 4.65 28.28
C ASN A 252 -12.15 4.88 29.27
N SER A 253 -12.44 3.88 30.10
CA SER A 253 -13.50 3.94 31.12
C SER A 253 -13.31 5.04 32.17
N SER A 254 -12.10 5.59 32.31
CA SER A 254 -11.80 6.73 33.19
C SER A 254 -11.92 8.09 32.48
N GLY A 255 -12.33 8.12 31.21
CA GLY A 255 -12.47 9.34 30.41
C GLY A 255 -11.16 9.88 29.84
N LYS A 256 -10.04 9.19 30.03
CA LYS A 256 -8.72 9.58 29.48
C LYS A 256 -8.58 9.10 28.04
N LEU A 257 -7.85 9.87 27.22
CA LEU A 257 -7.47 9.49 25.86
C LEU A 257 -6.87 8.07 25.87
N SER A 258 -7.37 7.23 24.97
CA SER A 258 -6.89 5.87 24.78
C SER A 258 -7.08 5.46 23.32
N PHE A 259 -6.29 4.49 22.89
CA PHE A 259 -6.44 3.84 21.57
C PHE A 259 -6.62 2.33 21.74
N ASP A 260 -6.74 1.85 22.97
CA ASP A 260 -6.78 0.43 23.32
C ASP A 260 -8.21 -0.13 23.22
N PHE A 261 -8.70 -0.22 21.98
CA PHE A 261 -10.04 -0.66 21.63
C PHE A 261 -9.96 -1.70 20.49
N THR A 262 -11.02 -2.46 20.27
CA THR A 262 -11.15 -3.34 19.10
C THR A 262 -11.49 -2.53 17.85
N SER A 263 -12.33 -1.51 17.97
CA SER A 263 -12.80 -0.66 16.86
C SER A 263 -13.48 0.60 17.41
N TYR A 264 -14.02 1.44 16.53
CA TYR A 264 -14.85 2.58 16.89
C TYR A 264 -16.15 2.53 16.10
N ASN A 265 -17.30 2.66 16.75
CA ASN A 265 -18.59 2.66 16.09
C ASN A 265 -19.01 4.09 15.77
N MET A 266 -18.99 4.46 14.49
CA MET A 266 -19.33 5.82 14.03
C MET A 266 -20.79 6.19 14.28
N LYS A 267 -21.71 5.21 14.34
CA LYS A 267 -23.13 5.47 14.58
C LYS A 267 -23.40 5.77 16.04
N THR A 268 -22.77 5.04 16.96
CA THR A 268 -22.95 5.27 18.41
C THR A 268 -21.99 6.34 18.95
N GLY A 269 -20.90 6.63 18.24
CA GLY A 269 -19.86 7.57 18.68
C GLY A 269 -18.98 7.03 19.80
N GLU A 270 -18.87 5.69 19.91
CA GLU A 270 -18.27 5.03 21.07
C GLU A 270 -17.17 4.04 20.67
N PRO A 271 -16.06 3.95 21.44
CA PRO A 271 -15.06 2.90 21.25
C PRO A 271 -15.61 1.51 21.61
N VAL A 272 -15.37 0.52 20.75
CA VAL A 272 -15.86 -0.85 20.93
C VAL A 272 -14.75 -1.72 21.54
N ARG A 273 -15.13 -2.55 22.53
CA ARG A 273 -14.27 -3.60 23.10
C ARG A 273 -15.04 -4.91 23.09
N ASN A 274 -14.55 -5.88 22.34
CA ASN A 274 -15.21 -7.19 22.23
C ASN A 274 -14.83 -8.17 23.36
N GLY A 275 -13.93 -7.78 24.26
CA GLY A 275 -13.47 -8.59 25.38
C GLY A 275 -12.53 -9.75 25.01
N ARG A 276 -12.13 -9.86 23.73
CA ARG A 276 -11.26 -10.92 23.21
C ARG A 276 -9.89 -10.40 22.80
N TRP A 277 -9.83 -9.26 22.13
CA TRP A 277 -8.58 -8.63 21.71
C TRP A 277 -8.76 -7.12 21.51
N THR A 278 -7.65 -6.39 21.44
CA THR A 278 -7.61 -4.98 21.04
C THR A 278 -6.85 -4.84 19.72
N GLU A 279 -7.24 -3.86 18.91
CA GLU A 279 -6.63 -3.55 17.61
C GLU A 279 -6.36 -2.05 17.56
N PRO A 280 -5.33 -1.53 18.25
CA PRO A 280 -5.12 -0.10 18.27
C PRO A 280 -5.00 0.45 16.84
N PRO A 281 -5.72 1.54 16.51
CA PRO A 281 -5.77 2.09 15.15
C PRO A 281 -4.41 2.61 14.65
N GLY A 282 -3.44 2.76 15.56
CA GLY A 282 -2.02 2.81 15.26
C GLY A 282 -1.61 3.86 14.23
N GLY A 283 -0.61 3.52 13.41
CA GLY A 283 -0.09 4.37 12.34
C GLY A 283 -1.06 4.59 11.17
N ALA A 284 -2.17 3.84 11.09
CA ALA A 284 -3.13 3.99 10.00
C ALA A 284 -3.86 5.34 10.06
N LEU A 285 -4.29 5.78 11.25
CA LEU A 285 -4.87 7.11 11.41
C LEU A 285 -3.86 8.22 11.10
N ALA A 286 -2.60 8.05 11.51
CA ALA A 286 -1.54 9.00 11.16
C ALA A 286 -1.34 9.11 9.64
N TYR A 287 -1.43 7.98 8.92
CA TYR A 287 -1.37 7.96 7.45
C TYR A 287 -2.59 8.64 6.82
N ILE A 288 -3.80 8.39 7.33
CA ILE A 288 -5.04 8.99 6.81
C ILE A 288 -5.02 10.52 6.95
N PHE A 289 -4.38 11.06 7.98
CA PHE A 289 -4.28 12.50 8.21
C PHE A 289 -3.14 13.21 7.46
N TYR A 290 -2.22 12.46 6.83
CA TYR A 290 -1.04 13.00 6.15
C TYR A 290 -1.27 13.17 4.65
#